data_AF-A0A5E4R3K7-F1
#
_entry.id   AF-A0A5E4R3K7-F1
#
_cell.length_a   1.000
_cell.length_b   1.000
_cell.length_c   1.000
_cell.angle_alpha   90.00
_cell.angle_beta   90.00
_cell.angle_gamma   90.00
#
_symmetry.space_group_name_H-M   'P 1'
#
loop_
_entity.id
_entity.type
_entity.pdbx_description
1 polymer ?
#
loop_
_entity_poly.entity_id
_entity_poly.type
_entity_poly.pdbx_seq_one_letter_code
_entity_poly.pdbx_strand_id
1 'polypeptide(L)'
;MQEDGKLPLKRVELSLTKFNDVAIPHHLDLLRQHKANILKYEELGQYARVRSEQTHARRVASQLRSLLGELEALRRGVRPPDRARFDALTQGSRERTLAAIMDYLDRSQCALDGLRGHRARHSAAAGGPAGDIDPGARGGLGRMERAAE
;
A
#
# COMPACT_ATOMS: atom_id res chain seq x y z
N MET A 1 -7.14 28.69 -33.74
CA MET A 1 -6.80 28.70 -32.30
C MET A 1 -8.10 28.82 -31.52
N GLN A 2 -8.65 27.70 -31.04
CA GLN A 2 -9.90 27.69 -30.26
C GLN A 2 -9.55 27.23 -28.84
N GLU A 3 -9.53 28.18 -27.91
CA GLU A 3 -9.43 27.91 -26.47
C GLU A 3 -10.83 27.78 -25.83
N ASP A 4 -11.82 27.30 -26.60
CA ASP A 4 -13.26 27.24 -26.23
C ASP A 4 -13.61 26.21 -25.15
N GLY A 5 -12.66 25.38 -24.70
CA GLY A 5 -12.89 24.35 -23.69
C GLY A 5 -12.33 24.64 -22.29
N LYS A 6 -11.61 25.76 -22.09
CA LYS A 6 -10.89 26.02 -20.83
C LYS A 6 -11.72 26.82 -19.84
N LEU A 7 -11.91 26.26 -18.66
CA LEU A 7 -12.73 26.85 -17.60
C LEU A 7 -11.99 28.02 -16.93
N PRO A 8 -12.68 29.15 -16.66
CA PRO A 8 -12.13 30.21 -15.84
C PRO A 8 -12.00 29.73 -14.39
N LEU A 9 -11.03 30.28 -13.65
CA LEU A 9 -10.76 29.90 -12.26
C LEU A 9 -12.02 29.93 -11.38
N LYS A 10 -12.92 30.89 -11.61
CA LYS A 10 -14.20 31.04 -10.90
C LYS A 10 -15.10 29.81 -10.91
N ARG A 11 -15.02 28.98 -11.96
CA ARG A 11 -15.84 27.76 -12.05
C ARG A 11 -15.25 26.59 -11.27
N VAL A 12 -13.93 26.61 -11.07
CA VAL A 12 -13.21 25.57 -10.30
C VAL A 12 -12.98 25.97 -8.85
N GLU A 13 -13.19 27.24 -8.48
CA GLU A 13 -13.07 27.74 -7.09
C GLU A 13 -13.92 26.92 -6.10
N LEU A 14 -15.18 26.62 -6.43
CA LEU A 14 -16.03 25.81 -5.54
C LEU A 14 -15.47 24.40 -5.32
N SER A 15 -14.97 23.77 -6.39
CA SER A 15 -14.31 22.47 -6.29
C SER A 15 -13.05 22.59 -5.43
N LEU A 16 -12.22 23.61 -5.66
CA LEU A 16 -11.00 23.88 -4.89
C LEU A 16 -11.27 24.06 -3.40
N THR A 17 -12.26 24.86 -3.03
CA THR A 17 -12.70 25.03 -1.63
C THR A 17 -13.11 23.70 -1.02
N LYS A 18 -13.93 22.91 -1.72
CA LYS A 18 -14.34 21.57 -1.24
C LYS A 18 -13.15 20.63 -1.06
N PHE A 19 -12.16 20.66 -1.96
CA PHE A 19 -10.93 19.88 -1.85
C PHE A 19 -10.09 20.30 -0.64
N ASN A 20 -9.83 21.60 -0.52
CA ASN A 20 -8.94 22.17 0.48
C ASN A 20 -9.52 22.11 1.90
N ASP A 21 -10.82 22.35 2.05
CA ASP A 21 -11.43 22.53 3.38
C ASP A 21 -12.13 21.27 3.88
N VAL A 22 -12.52 20.36 2.99
CA VAL A 22 -13.33 19.18 3.37
C VAL A 22 -12.64 17.88 2.99
N ALA A 23 -12.40 17.65 1.70
CA ALA A 23 -11.98 16.32 1.24
C ALA A 23 -10.58 15.94 1.73
N ILE A 24 -9.59 16.82 1.54
CA ILE A 24 -8.21 16.54 1.94
C ILE A 24 -8.08 16.45 3.47
N PRO A 25 -8.55 17.42 4.27
CA PRO A 25 -8.48 17.33 5.73
C PRO A 25 -9.14 16.06 6.29
N HIS A 26 -10.32 15.67 5.79
CA HIS A 26 -11.01 14.47 6.25
C HIS A 26 -10.18 13.19 6.03
N HIS A 27 -9.63 13.01 4.82
CA HIS A 27 -8.82 11.81 4.53
C HIS A 27 -7.47 11.83 5.24
N LEU A 28 -6.91 13.02 5.52
CA LEU A 28 -5.71 13.16 6.35
C LEU A 28 -5.96 12.72 7.80
N ASP A 29 -7.07 13.13 8.39
CA ASP A 29 -7.44 12.72 9.75
C ASP A 29 -7.69 11.21 9.83
N LEU A 30 -8.37 10.62 8.84
CA LEU A 30 -8.56 9.17 8.77
C LEU A 30 -7.22 8.42 8.68
N LEU A 31 -6.30 8.89 7.83
CA LEU A 31 -4.99 8.26 7.69
C LEU A 31 -4.20 8.33 9.01
N ARG A 32 -4.24 9.47 9.69
CA ARG A 32 -3.63 9.67 11.01
C ARG A 32 -4.26 8.75 12.07
N GLN A 33 -5.57 8.60 12.06
CA GLN A 33 -6.30 7.73 12.98
C GLN A 33 -5.93 6.26 12.78
N HIS A 34 -5.94 5.77 11.53
CA HIS A 34 -5.54 4.39 11.23
C HIS A 34 -4.09 4.12 11.66
N LYS A 35 -3.18 5.09 11.46
CA LYS A 35 -1.80 5.00 11.95
C LYS A 35 -1.73 4.87 13.48
N ALA A 36 -2.49 5.67 14.22
CA ALA A 36 -2.55 5.56 15.68
C ALA A 36 -3.13 4.21 16.15
N ASN A 37 -4.16 3.71 15.46
CA ASN A 37 -4.76 2.40 15.74
C ASN A 37 -3.79 1.25 15.46
N ILE A 38 -3.01 1.31 14.38
CA ILE A 38 -1.98 0.32 14.07
C ILE A 38 -1.01 0.19 15.25
N LEU A 39 -0.45 1.31 15.72
CA LEU A 39 0.49 1.33 16.86
C LEU A 39 -0.16 0.73 18.12
N LYS A 40 -1.37 1.19 18.44
CA LYS A 40 -2.12 0.69 19.59
C LYS A 40 -2.35 -0.83 19.53
N TYR A 41 -2.72 -1.36 18.36
CA TYR A 41 -2.98 -2.80 18.21
C TYR A 41 -1.70 -3.63 18.11
N GLU A 42 -0.60 -3.06 17.62
CA GLU A 42 0.72 -3.69 17.65
C GLU A 42 1.22 -3.89 19.08
N GLU A 43 1.12 -2.86 19.93
CA GLU A 43 1.47 -2.94 21.36
C GLU A 43 0.64 -3.98 22.12
N LEU A 44 -0.63 -4.14 21.74
CA LEU A 44 -1.55 -5.11 22.32
C LEU A 44 -1.43 -6.52 21.72
N GLY A 45 -0.53 -6.76 20.76
CA GLY A 45 -0.36 -8.05 20.08
C GLY A 45 -1.56 -8.46 19.20
N GLN A 46 -2.45 -7.54 18.85
CA GLN A 46 -3.68 -7.79 18.10
C GLN A 46 -3.44 -7.76 16.58
N TYR A 47 -2.56 -8.64 16.07
CA TYR A 47 -2.09 -8.63 14.68
C TYR A 47 -3.21 -8.76 13.63
N ALA A 48 -4.33 -9.39 13.95
CA ALA A 48 -5.48 -9.44 13.05
C ALA A 48 -6.09 -8.05 12.80
N ARG A 49 -6.18 -7.23 13.87
CA ARG A 49 -6.67 -5.84 13.76
C ARG A 49 -5.64 -4.95 13.09
N VAL A 50 -4.35 -5.13 13.37
CA VAL A 50 -3.26 -4.43 12.67
C VAL A 50 -3.38 -4.61 11.15
N ARG A 51 -3.58 -5.84 10.66
CA ARG A 51 -3.75 -6.09 9.21
C ARG A 51 -5.00 -5.42 8.63
N SER A 52 -6.09 -5.38 9.39
CA SER A 52 -7.31 -4.68 8.97
C SER A 52 -7.04 -3.17 8.84
N GLU A 53 -6.46 -2.56 9.87
CA GLU A 53 -6.13 -1.13 9.87
C GLU A 53 -5.12 -0.78 8.77
N GLN A 54 -4.13 -1.64 8.50
CA GLN A 54 -3.21 -1.46 7.38
C GLN A 54 -3.95 -1.47 6.03
N THR A 55 -4.94 -2.35 5.85
CA THR A 55 -5.77 -2.37 4.64
C THR A 55 -6.58 -1.08 4.50
N HIS A 56 -7.18 -0.60 5.58
CA HIS A 56 -7.93 0.66 5.58
C HIS A 56 -7.02 1.85 5.30
N ALA A 57 -5.86 1.93 5.94
CA ALA A 57 -4.89 3.00 5.72
C ALA A 57 -4.37 3.02 4.26
N ARG A 58 -4.07 1.85 3.67
CA ARG A 58 -3.72 1.74 2.24
C ARG A 58 -4.82 2.29 1.34
N ARG A 59 -6.08 1.99 1.66
CA ARG A 59 -7.23 2.49 0.90
C ARG A 59 -7.34 4.01 1.00
N VAL A 60 -7.18 4.58 2.19
CA VAL A 60 -7.18 6.04 2.40
C VAL A 60 -6.02 6.71 1.67
N ALA A 61 -4.82 6.13 1.72
CA ALA A 61 -3.67 6.62 0.96
C ALA A 61 -3.92 6.61 -0.56
N SER A 62 -4.56 5.57 -1.08
CA SER A 62 -4.98 5.53 -2.49
C SER A 62 -6.01 6.61 -2.83
N GLN A 63 -6.99 6.87 -1.95
CA GLN A 63 -7.96 7.96 -2.14
C GLN A 63 -7.27 9.31 -2.19
N LEU A 64 -6.32 9.59 -1.29
CA LEU A 64 -5.52 10.80 -1.31
C LEU A 64 -4.75 10.97 -2.63
N ARG A 65 -4.19 9.89 -3.19
CA ARG A 65 -3.52 9.90 -4.51
C ARG A 65 -4.50 10.20 -5.64
N SER A 66 -5.71 9.62 -5.60
CA SER A 66 -6.77 9.95 -6.57
C SER A 66 -7.16 11.43 -6.51
N LEU A 67 -7.33 12.00 -5.31
CA LEU A 67 -7.63 13.43 -5.13
C LEU A 67 -6.52 14.33 -5.73
N LEU A 68 -5.25 13.94 -5.59
CA LEU A 68 -4.14 14.65 -6.25
C LEU A 68 -4.23 14.57 -7.78
N GLY A 69 -4.57 13.41 -8.33
CA GLY A 69 -4.79 13.23 -9.77
C GLY A 69 -5.96 14.04 -10.31
N GLU A 70 -7.05 14.15 -9.54
CA GLU A 70 -8.20 15.01 -9.86
C GLU A 70 -7.81 16.50 -9.86
N LEU A 71 -7.00 16.93 -8.88
CA LEU A 71 -6.44 18.28 -8.84
C LEU A 71 -5.57 18.59 -10.07
N GLU A 72 -4.77 17.64 -10.53
CA GLU A 72 -3.99 17.80 -11.76
C GLU A 72 -4.88 17.84 -13.01
N ALA A 73 -5.95 17.04 -13.05
CA ALA A 73 -6.92 17.07 -14.14
C ALA A 73 -7.65 18.41 -14.21
N LEU A 74 -8.07 18.95 -13.07
CA LEU A 74 -8.65 20.29 -12.95
C LEU A 74 -7.67 21.36 -13.46
N ARG A 75 -6.39 21.29 -13.05
CA ARG A 75 -5.34 22.21 -13.52
C ARG A 75 -5.20 22.22 -15.04
N ARG A 76 -5.30 21.05 -15.70
CA ARG A 76 -5.22 20.96 -17.18
C ARG A 76 -6.38 21.68 -17.86
N GLY A 77 -7.57 21.64 -17.27
CA GLY A 77 -8.78 22.32 -17.73
C GLY A 77 -8.82 23.83 -17.48
N VAL A 78 -7.93 24.37 -16.65
CA VAL A 78 -7.82 25.81 -16.35
C VAL A 78 -7.00 26.54 -17.41
N ARG A 79 -7.44 27.76 -17.74
CA ARG A 79 -6.76 28.67 -18.68
C ARG A 79 -5.31 28.93 -18.27
N PRO A 80 -4.34 28.97 -19.20
CA PRO A 80 -2.93 29.22 -18.88
C PRO A 80 -2.65 30.39 -17.91
N PRO A 81 -3.27 31.59 -18.05
CA PRO A 81 -3.04 32.70 -17.13
C PRO A 81 -3.53 32.43 -15.69
N ASP A 82 -4.55 31.60 -15.52
CA ASP A 82 -5.13 31.28 -14.21
C ASP A 82 -4.40 30.13 -13.49
N ARG A 83 -3.52 29.39 -14.19
CA ARG A 83 -2.83 28.20 -13.63
C ARG A 83 -1.90 28.54 -12.49
N ALA A 84 -1.18 29.66 -12.56
CA ALA A 84 -0.29 30.08 -11.47
C ALA A 84 -1.07 30.33 -10.17
N ARG A 85 -2.25 30.96 -10.29
CA ARG A 85 -3.14 31.19 -9.15
C ARG A 85 -3.75 29.90 -8.63
N PHE A 86 -4.13 28.98 -9.53
CA PHE A 86 -4.59 27.63 -9.16
C PHE A 86 -3.53 26.86 -8.36
N ASP A 87 -2.28 26.88 -8.83
CA ASP A 87 -1.19 26.18 -8.16
C ASP A 87 -0.92 26.78 -6.77
N ALA A 88 -0.90 28.11 -6.63
CA ALA A 88 -0.76 28.76 -5.32
C ALA A 88 -1.88 28.37 -4.33
N LEU A 89 -3.13 28.28 -4.81
CA LEU A 89 -4.28 27.89 -3.98
C LEU A 89 -4.28 26.40 -3.57
N THR A 90 -3.57 25.54 -4.29
CA THR A 90 -3.58 24.08 -4.08
C THR A 90 -2.30 23.56 -3.48
N GLN A 91 -1.22 24.34 -3.50
CA GLN A 91 0.11 23.96 -3.05
C GLN A 91 0.11 23.42 -1.62
N GLY A 92 -0.44 24.17 -0.65
CA GLY A 92 -0.46 23.73 0.75
C GLY A 92 -1.24 22.44 0.99
N SER A 93 -2.30 22.20 0.23
CA SER A 93 -3.08 20.95 0.34
C SER A 93 -2.36 19.77 -0.32
N ARG A 94 -1.67 20.01 -1.45
CA ARG A 94 -0.82 19.01 -2.12
C ARG A 94 0.34 18.58 -1.23
N GLU A 95 1.08 19.55 -0.67
CA GLU A 95 2.21 19.30 0.20
C GLU A 95 1.81 18.52 1.45
N ARG A 96 0.73 18.94 2.14
CA ARG A 96 0.19 18.20 3.30
C ARG A 96 -0.24 16.77 2.94
N THR A 97 -0.87 16.59 1.79
CA THR A 97 -1.30 15.27 1.31
C THR A 97 -0.10 14.35 1.04
N LEU A 98 0.89 14.85 0.31
CA LEU A 98 2.12 14.11 0.01
C LEU A 98 2.88 13.76 1.29
N ALA A 99 3.05 14.73 2.20
CA ALA A 99 3.71 14.51 3.48
C ALA A 99 3.03 13.41 4.30
N ALA A 100 1.70 13.41 4.38
CA ALA A 100 0.96 12.39 5.12
C ALA A 100 1.05 11.00 4.48
N ILE A 101 1.01 10.90 3.15
CA ILE A 101 1.22 9.63 2.44
C ILE A 101 2.64 9.12 2.71
N MET A 102 3.66 9.98 2.62
CA MET A 102 5.04 9.60 2.89
C MET A 102 5.24 9.12 4.33
N ASP A 103 4.72 9.86 5.31
CA ASP A 103 4.76 9.49 6.73
C ASP A 103 4.07 8.15 7.02
N TYR A 104 2.99 7.84 6.31
CA TYR A 104 2.36 6.52 6.36
C TYR A 104 3.24 5.42 5.74
N LEU A 105 3.82 5.67 4.56
CA LEU A 105 4.62 4.69 3.82
C LEU A 105 5.94 4.37 4.54
N ASP A 106 6.60 5.37 5.12
CA ASP A 106 7.84 5.22 5.88
C ASP A 106 7.64 4.23 7.04
N ARG A 107 6.57 4.41 7.82
CA ARG A 107 6.24 3.53 8.95
C ARG A 107 5.70 2.17 8.53
N SER A 108 4.95 2.11 7.43
CA SER A 108 4.43 0.85 6.90
C SER A 108 5.54 -0.06 6.39
N GLN A 109 6.64 0.49 5.89
CA GLN A 109 7.82 -0.26 5.47
C GLN A 109 8.58 -0.84 6.68
N CYS A 110 8.75 -0.10 7.77
CA CYS A 110 9.29 -0.65 9.03
C CYS A 110 8.45 -1.82 9.59
N ALA A 111 7.12 -1.75 9.52
CA ALA A 111 6.24 -2.82 10.01
C ALA A 111 6.27 -4.09 9.15
N LEU A 112 6.50 -3.97 7.83
CA LEU A 112 6.61 -5.11 6.91
C LEU A 112 7.98 -5.83 7.00
N ASP A 113 9.06 -5.09 7.26
CA ASP A 113 10.39 -5.68 7.44
C ASP A 113 10.54 -6.45 8.75
N GLY A 114 9.87 -6.00 9.82
CA GLY A 114 9.78 -6.75 11.09
C GLY A 114 9.09 -8.12 10.95
N LEU A 115 8.11 -8.24 10.06
CA LEU A 115 7.40 -9.49 9.76
C LEU A 115 8.19 -10.43 8.84
N ARG A 116 9.05 -9.90 7.95
CA ARG A 116 9.98 -10.72 7.14
C ARG A 116 11.09 -11.35 8.00
N GLY A 117 11.52 -10.69 9.08
CA GLY A 117 12.55 -11.20 10.00
C GLY A 117 12.14 -12.40 10.87
N HIS A 118 10.85 -12.76 10.95
CA HIS A 118 10.39 -13.91 11.74
C HIS A 118 10.36 -15.23 10.96
N ARG A 119 10.43 -15.22 9.63
CA ARG A 119 10.47 -16.45 8.81
C ARG A 119 11.88 -17.02 8.66
N ALA A 120 12.92 -16.24 8.96
CA ALA A 120 14.32 -16.64 8.80
C ALA A 120 14.92 -17.40 10.01
N ARG A 121 14.16 -17.65 11.09
CA ARG A 121 14.66 -18.36 12.28
C ARG A 121 14.31 -19.84 12.38
N HIS A 122 13.42 -20.36 11.53
CA HIS A 122 12.99 -21.77 11.59
C HIS A 122 13.54 -22.66 10.47
N SER A 123 14.45 -22.17 9.62
CA SER A 123 15.01 -22.95 8.49
C SER A 123 16.53 -23.12 8.54
N ALA A 124 17.14 -23.04 9.73
CA ALA A 124 18.58 -23.21 9.94
C ALA A 124 18.90 -24.28 11.01
N ALA A 125 18.06 -25.32 11.12
CA ALA A 125 18.30 -26.47 11.98
C ALA A 125 17.94 -27.78 11.26
N ALA A 126 18.68 -28.08 10.19
CA ALA A 126 18.81 -29.43 9.65
C ALA A 126 20.15 -29.51 8.90
N GLY A 127 21.24 -29.36 9.66
CA GLY A 127 22.56 -29.80 9.24
C GLY A 127 22.70 -31.28 9.56
N GLY A 128 23.14 -32.08 8.59
CA GLY A 128 23.52 -33.48 8.76
C GLY A 128 24.02 -34.07 7.44
N PRO A 129 25.31 -34.40 7.30
CA PRO A 129 25.92 -34.79 6.03
C PRO A 129 25.72 -36.28 5.73
N ALA A 130 25.29 -36.61 4.52
CA ALA A 130 25.44 -37.95 3.94
C ALA A 130 26.48 -37.80 2.81
N GLY A 131 27.70 -38.34 2.87
CA GLY A 131 28.07 -39.66 3.38
C GLY A 131 27.98 -40.64 2.21
N ASP A 132 29.00 -40.63 1.34
CA ASP A 132 29.32 -41.68 0.38
C ASP A 132 29.07 -43.08 0.96
N ILE A 133 28.32 -43.95 0.26
CA ILE A 133 28.58 -45.40 0.05
C ILE A 133 27.75 -45.88 -1.16
N ASP A 134 28.45 -46.30 -2.22
CA ASP A 134 28.04 -47.18 -3.34
C ASP A 134 28.32 -48.66 -2.94
N PRO A 135 28.00 -49.69 -3.74
CA PRO A 135 26.72 -50.36 -4.02
C PRO A 135 26.71 -51.85 -3.53
N GLY A 136 25.59 -52.58 -3.62
CA GLY A 136 25.67 -54.05 -3.59
C GLY A 136 24.45 -54.86 -3.13
N ALA A 137 23.74 -55.42 -4.11
CA ALA A 137 23.28 -56.81 -4.21
C ALA A 137 22.20 -57.41 -3.27
N ARG A 138 21.35 -58.23 -3.92
CA ARG A 138 20.45 -59.30 -3.43
C ARG A 138 19.11 -58.82 -2.85
N GLY A 139 17.96 -59.37 -3.24
CA GLY A 139 17.62 -60.50 -4.10
C GLY A 139 16.19 -60.94 -3.79
N GLY A 140 15.46 -61.37 -4.81
CA GLY A 140 14.36 -62.35 -4.72
C GLY A 140 13.08 -61.96 -3.98
N LEU A 141 12.03 -61.59 -4.73
CA LEU A 141 10.64 -61.77 -4.27
C LEU A 141 9.76 -62.32 -5.40
N GLY A 142 9.37 -63.59 -5.23
CA GLY A 142 7.97 -64.00 -5.27
C GLY A 142 7.27 -64.08 -6.61
N ARG A 143 7.55 -65.13 -7.39
CA ARG A 143 6.59 -65.72 -8.33
C ARG A 143 5.70 -66.69 -7.56
N MET A 144 4.41 -66.38 -7.38
CA MET A 144 3.31 -67.37 -7.29
C MET A 144 1.97 -66.65 -7.52
N GLU A 145 1.47 -66.66 -8.76
CA GLU A 145 0.03 -66.64 -8.99
C GLU A 145 -0.36 -67.93 -9.71
N ARG A 146 -1.30 -68.66 -9.10
CA ARG A 146 -1.98 -69.81 -9.65
C ARG A 146 -3.14 -69.30 -10.51
N ALA A 147 -3.19 -69.73 -11.77
CA ALA A 147 -4.40 -69.83 -12.59
C ALA A 147 -4.29 -71.21 -13.25
N ALA A 148 -5.14 -72.17 -12.90
CA ALA A 148 -6.50 -72.40 -13.38
C ALA A 148 -6.47 -73.59 -14.38
N GLU A 149 -7.36 -74.54 -14.11
CA GLU A 149 -7.62 -75.83 -14.79
C GLU A 149 -6.61 -76.98 -14.64
#